data_AF-Q8M013-F1
#
_entry.id   AF-Q8M013-F1
#
_cell.length_a   1.000
_cell.length_b   1.000
_cell.length_c   1.000
_cell.angle_alpha   90.00
_cell.angle_beta   90.00
_cell.angle_gamma   90.00
#
_symmetry.space_group_name_H-M   'P 1'
#
loop_
_entity.id
_entity.type
_entity.pdbx_description
1 polymer ?
#
loop_
_entity_poly.entity_id
_entity_poly.type
_entity_poly.pdbx_seq_one_letter_code
_entity_poly.pdbx_strand_id
1 'polypeptide(L)'
;YFSPVFSLFLSLVAWLCVPLFVKLFSFNLGLLFFLCCTSLGVYTVMIAGWSSNSNYALLGGLRAVAQTISYEVSMALVLLSFVFLIGSYNILDFFYYQKTIWFLVILFPISLVWFCICLAETNRTPFDFAEGESELVSGFNIEYSSGGFALIFMAEYASILFMSMLFCVIFLGC
;
A
#
# COMPACT_ATOMS: atom_id res chain seq x y z
N TYR A 1 21.04 -2.44 3.80
CA TYR A 1 21.12 -1.83 2.45
C TYR A 1 20.23 -2.50 1.43
N PHE A 2 20.25 -3.84 1.28
CA PHE A 2 19.36 -4.53 0.34
C PHE A 2 17.87 -4.32 0.65
N SER A 3 17.49 -4.23 1.92
CA SER A 3 16.12 -3.95 2.39
C SER A 3 15.53 -2.66 1.80
N PRO A 4 16.13 -1.46 1.96
CA PRO A 4 15.66 -0.23 1.32
C PRO A 4 15.59 -0.27 -0.21
N VAL A 5 16.51 -0.98 -0.86
CA VAL A 5 16.50 -1.11 -2.33
C VAL A 5 15.32 -1.95 -2.78
N PHE A 6 15.05 -3.04 -2.06
CA PHE A 6 13.95 -3.95 -2.37
C PHE A 6 12.58 -3.33 -2.05
N SER A 7 12.46 -2.49 -1.01
CA SER A 7 11.21 -1.76 -0.73
C SER A 7 10.87 -0.75 -1.83
N LEU A 8 11.84 0.01 -2.32
CA LEU A 8 11.64 0.92 -3.45
C LEU A 8 11.34 0.15 -4.74
N PHE A 9 12.03 -0.96 -4.98
CA PHE A 9 11.75 -1.81 -6.14
C PHE A 9 10.30 -2.31 -6.14
N LEU A 10 9.82 -2.82 -5.00
CA LEU A 10 8.43 -3.28 -4.84
C LEU A 10 7.42 -2.16 -5.05
N SER A 11 7.66 -0.98 -4.49
CA SER A 11 6.75 0.16 -4.66
C SER A 11 6.65 0.55 -6.14
N LEU A 12 7.77 0.61 -6.87
CA LEU A 12 7.77 0.89 -8.32
C LEU A 12 7.12 -0.22 -9.15
N VAL A 13 7.28 -1.50 -8.78
CA VAL A 13 6.61 -2.61 -9.47
C VAL A 13 5.10 -2.51 -9.34
N ALA A 14 4.57 -2.04 -8.21
CA ALA A 14 3.13 -1.81 -8.05
C ALA A 14 2.58 -0.80 -9.07
N TRP A 15 3.36 0.21 -9.48
CA TRP A 15 2.95 1.19 -10.49
C TRP A 15 2.70 0.60 -11.88
N LEU A 16 3.18 -0.61 -12.18
CA LEU A 16 2.86 -1.28 -13.44
C LEU A 16 1.36 -1.59 -13.57
N CYS A 17 0.61 -1.61 -12.46
CA CYS A 17 -0.84 -1.79 -12.45
C CYS A 17 -1.64 -0.58 -12.92
N VAL A 18 -1.03 0.60 -13.03
CA VAL A 18 -1.78 1.84 -13.30
C VAL A 18 -2.48 1.74 -14.65
N PRO A 19 -3.81 1.99 -14.71
CA PRO A 19 -4.53 2.05 -15.97
C PRO A 19 -4.18 3.37 -16.69
N LEU A 20 -3.13 3.36 -17.50
CA LEU A 20 -2.81 4.49 -18.38
C LEU A 20 -3.61 4.37 -19.69
N PHE A 21 -4.17 5.48 -20.17
CA PHE A 21 -4.87 5.53 -21.46
C PHE A 21 -3.98 5.07 -22.62
N VAL A 22 -2.68 5.35 -22.53
CA VAL A 22 -1.66 4.70 -23.35
C VAL A 22 -1.33 3.37 -22.68
N LYS A 23 -1.89 2.26 -23.18
CA LYS A 23 -1.65 0.90 -22.70
C LYS A 23 -0.14 0.59 -22.75
N LEU A 24 0.57 0.82 -21.65
CA LEU A 24 1.95 0.34 -21.47
C LEU A 24 1.94 -1.15 -21.13
N PHE A 25 1.16 -1.54 -20.12
CA PHE A 25 0.90 -2.93 -19.77
C PHE A 25 -0.56 -3.10 -19.38
N SER A 26 -1.23 -4.13 -19.89
CA SER A 26 -2.60 -4.48 -19.49
C SER A 26 -2.58 -5.83 -18.78
N PHE A 27 -2.83 -5.82 -17.47
CA PHE A 27 -2.98 -7.04 -16.68
C PHE A 27 -4.45 -7.44 -16.60
N ASN A 28 -4.78 -8.66 -17.04
CA ASN A 28 -6.12 -9.22 -16.85
C ASN A 28 -6.45 -9.40 -15.35
N LEU A 29 -5.44 -9.64 -14.52
CA LEU A 29 -5.55 -9.84 -13.07
C LEU A 29 -4.85 -8.70 -12.30
N GLY A 30 -5.11 -7.44 -12.68
CA GLY A 30 -4.43 -6.27 -12.10
C GLY A 30 -4.64 -6.14 -10.59
N LEU A 31 -5.86 -6.35 -10.10
CA LEU A 31 -6.16 -6.29 -8.65
C LEU A 31 -5.44 -7.38 -7.84
N LEU A 32 -5.32 -8.61 -8.38
CA LEU A 32 -4.61 -9.69 -7.70
C LEU A 32 -3.10 -9.43 -7.68
N PHE A 33 -2.53 -8.92 -8.77
CA PHE A 33 -1.12 -8.55 -8.81
C PHE A 33 -0.80 -7.46 -7.78
N PHE A 34 -1.69 -6.48 -7.61
CA PHE A 34 -1.56 -5.47 -6.57
C PHE A 34 -1.47 -6.10 -5.18
N LEU A 35 -2.39 -7.01 -4.82
CA LEU A 35 -2.37 -7.73 -3.54
C LEU A 35 -1.09 -8.55 -3.36
N CYS A 36 -0.58 -9.18 -4.42
CA CYS A 36 0.70 -9.88 -4.35
C CYS A 36 1.88 -8.92 -4.07
N CYS A 37 1.88 -7.73 -4.65
CA CYS A 37 2.95 -6.75 -4.42
C CYS A 37 2.93 -6.20 -2.99
N THR A 38 1.75 -5.93 -2.42
CA THR A 38 1.62 -5.45 -1.03
C THR A 38 2.08 -6.52 -0.04
N SER A 39 1.69 -7.78 -0.23
CA SER A 39 2.12 -8.89 0.64
C SER A 39 3.64 -9.07 0.68
N LEU A 40 4.32 -8.83 -0.44
CA LEU A 40 5.79 -8.88 -0.51
C LEU A 40 6.44 -7.69 0.21
N GLY A 41 5.76 -6.54 0.31
CA GLY A 41 6.20 -5.35 1.02
C GLY A 41 6.49 -5.59 2.50
N VAL A 42 5.69 -6.43 3.16
CA VAL A 42 5.82 -6.77 4.59
C VAL A 42 7.20 -7.36 4.91
N TYR A 43 7.75 -8.19 4.01
CA TYR A 43 9.06 -8.79 4.23
C TYR A 43 10.19 -7.75 4.24
N THR A 44 10.03 -6.65 3.50
CA THR A 44 11.05 -5.59 3.44
C THR A 44 11.20 -4.88 4.78
N VAL A 45 10.07 -4.61 5.45
CA VAL A 45 10.01 -3.98 6.78
C VAL A 45 10.54 -4.93 7.85
N MET A 46 10.15 -6.22 7.79
CA MET A 46 10.65 -7.24 8.72
C MET A 46 12.18 -7.39 8.65
N ILE A 47 12.73 -7.51 7.44
CA ILE A 47 14.17 -7.66 7.23
C ILE A 47 14.90 -6.38 7.66
N ALA A 48 14.33 -5.20 7.39
CA ALA A 48 14.90 -3.93 7.82
C ALA A 48 15.03 -3.87 9.34
N GLY A 49 13.94 -4.14 10.10
CA GLY A 49 13.94 -4.11 11.56
C GLY A 49 14.78 -5.21 12.22
N TRP A 50 14.88 -6.39 11.60
CA TRP A 50 15.75 -7.45 12.11
C TRP A 50 17.24 -7.16 11.87
N SER A 51 17.58 -6.58 10.72
CA SER A 51 18.96 -6.28 10.35
C SER A 51 19.64 -5.22 11.23
N SER A 52 18.84 -4.38 11.90
CA SER A 52 19.34 -3.33 12.79
C SER A 52 19.98 -3.86 14.09
N ASN A 53 19.71 -5.07 14.57
CA ASN A 53 20.28 -5.52 15.86
C ASN A 53 19.99 -4.60 17.09
N SER A 54 19.10 -3.60 17.00
CA SER A 54 18.59 -2.87 18.17
C SER A 54 17.20 -3.36 18.56
N ASN A 55 16.98 -3.53 19.87
CA ASN A 55 15.71 -4.04 20.39
C ASN A 55 14.53 -3.13 20.04
N TYR A 56 14.73 -1.82 19.99
CA TYR A 56 13.69 -0.85 19.62
C TYR A 56 13.31 -0.93 18.14
N ALA A 57 14.29 -1.05 17.23
CA ALA A 57 14.02 -1.20 15.81
C ALA A 57 13.34 -2.54 15.49
N LEU A 58 13.72 -3.61 16.17
CA LEU A 58 13.04 -4.91 16.05
C LEU A 58 11.59 -4.83 16.52
N LEU A 59 11.31 -4.19 17.66
CA LEU A 59 9.95 -4.00 18.17
C LEU A 59 9.10 -3.12 17.23
N GLY A 60 9.66 -2.04 16.70
CA GLY A 60 9.01 -1.20 15.69
C GLY A 60 8.68 -1.97 14.41
N GLY A 61 9.65 -2.75 13.90
CA GLY A 61 9.45 -3.61 12.74
C GLY A 61 8.35 -4.66 12.95
N LEU A 62 8.31 -5.32 14.12
CA LEU A 62 7.27 -6.31 14.43
C LEU A 62 5.87 -5.68 14.56
N ARG A 63 5.76 -4.46 15.11
CA ARG A 63 4.49 -3.71 15.16
C ARG A 63 3.99 -3.34 13.77
N ALA A 64 4.90 -2.86 12.91
CA ALA A 64 4.59 -2.53 11.52
C ALA A 64 4.13 -3.77 10.73
N VAL A 65 4.80 -4.91 10.92
CA VAL A 65 4.41 -6.20 10.31
C VAL A 65 3.03 -6.65 10.79
N ALA A 66 2.75 -6.58 12.09
CA ALA A 66 1.44 -6.95 12.62
C ALA A 66 0.32 -6.05 12.05
N GLN A 67 0.58 -4.75 11.93
CA GLN A 67 -0.35 -3.79 11.34
C GLN A 67 -0.62 -4.10 9.87
N THR A 68 0.41 -4.12 9.02
CA THR A 68 0.27 -4.37 7.56
C THR A 68 -0.48 -5.67 7.27
N ILE A 69 -0.12 -6.79 7.93
CA ILE A 69 -0.83 -8.07 7.74
C ILE A 69 -2.31 -7.98 8.13
N SER A 70 -2.63 -7.31 9.25
CA SER A 70 -4.02 -7.17 9.69
C SER A 70 -4.87 -6.35 8.70
N TYR A 71 -4.31 -5.28 8.14
CA TYR A 71 -5.02 -4.43 7.20
C TYR A 71 -5.04 -5.00 5.79
N GLU A 72 -4.07 -5.84 5.40
CA GLU A 72 -4.06 -6.54 4.12
C GLU A 72 -5.27 -7.48 3.96
N VAL A 73 -5.63 -8.22 5.02
CA VAL A 73 -6.82 -9.08 5.00
C VAL A 73 -8.09 -8.24 4.79
N SER A 74 -8.19 -7.10 5.48
CA SER A 74 -9.33 -6.19 5.31
C SER A 74 -9.37 -5.55 3.92
N MET A 75 -8.20 -5.21 3.36
CA MET A 75 -8.06 -4.67 2.01
C MET A 75 -8.55 -5.67 0.95
N ALA A 76 -8.14 -6.94 1.07
CA ALA A 76 -8.56 -8.00 0.17
C ALA A 76 -10.08 -8.20 0.18
N LEU A 77 -10.70 -8.18 1.37
CA LEU A 77 -12.15 -8.31 1.52
C LEU A 77 -12.91 -7.13 0.91
N VAL A 78 -12.41 -5.90 1.10
CA VAL A 78 -13.01 -4.71 0.49
C VAL A 78 -12.87 -4.73 -1.04
N LEU A 79 -11.69 -5.09 -1.57
CA LEU A 79 -11.49 -5.26 -3.02
C LEU A 79 -12.42 -6.33 -3.60
N LEU A 80 -12.62 -7.44 -2.90
CA LEU A 80 -13.52 -8.50 -3.33
C LEU A 80 -14.95 -7.99 -3.54
N SER A 81 -15.43 -7.07 -2.67
CA SER A 81 -16.75 -6.47 -2.82
C SER A 81 -16.92 -5.70 -4.14
N PHE A 82 -15.86 -5.04 -4.62
CA PHE A 82 -15.85 -4.35 -5.91
C PHE A 82 -15.76 -5.32 -7.09
N VAL A 83 -14.96 -6.38 -6.96
CA VAL A 83 -14.87 -7.43 -7.97
C VAL A 83 -16.25 -8.06 -8.21
N PHE A 84 -17.06 -8.26 -7.16
CA PHE A 84 -18.43 -8.74 -7.33
C PHE A 84 -19.33 -7.76 -8.10
N LEU A 85 -19.12 -6.45 -7.98
CA LEU A 85 -19.92 -5.44 -8.66
C LEU A 85 -19.57 -5.32 -10.15
N ILE A 86 -18.29 -5.47 -10.49
CA ILE A 86 -17.77 -5.32 -11.87
C ILE A 86 -17.78 -6.65 -12.62
N GLY A 87 -17.55 -7.76 -11.92
CA GLY A 87 -17.41 -9.09 -12.51
C GLY A 87 -16.01 -9.38 -13.11
N SER A 88 -15.03 -8.49 -12.89
CA SER A 88 -13.67 -8.65 -13.41
C SER A 88 -12.61 -8.15 -12.42
N TYR A 89 -11.36 -8.59 -12.64
CA TYR A 89 -10.18 -8.18 -11.85
C TYR A 89 -9.33 -7.12 -12.56
N ASN A 90 -9.75 -6.69 -13.76
CA ASN A 90 -9.01 -5.72 -14.55
C ASN A 90 -9.33 -4.30 -14.07
N ILE A 91 -8.27 -3.54 -13.78
CA ILE A 91 -8.39 -2.18 -13.24
C ILE A 91 -9.03 -1.24 -14.28
N LEU A 92 -8.84 -1.49 -15.59
CA LEU A 92 -9.47 -0.70 -16.65
C LEU A 92 -11.00 -0.79 -16.65
N ASP A 93 -11.58 -1.87 -16.14
CA ASP A 93 -13.03 -2.05 -16.17
C ASP A 93 -13.73 -1.11 -15.20
N PHE A 94 -13.06 -0.68 -14.12
CA PHE A 94 -13.57 0.34 -13.19
C PHE A 94 -13.93 1.65 -13.90
N PHE A 95 -13.12 2.07 -14.90
CA PHE A 95 -13.42 3.25 -15.71
C PHE A 95 -14.70 3.09 -16.53
N TYR A 96 -14.95 1.91 -17.10
CA TYR A 96 -16.12 1.68 -17.93
C TYR A 96 -17.43 1.65 -17.13
N TYR A 97 -17.42 1.08 -15.93
CA TYR A 97 -18.61 0.98 -15.08
C TYR A 97 -18.94 2.26 -14.31
N GLN A 98 -17.96 3.15 -14.09
CA GLN A 98 -18.15 4.42 -13.37
C GLN A 98 -18.54 5.61 -14.28
N LYS A 99 -18.90 5.37 -15.54
CA LYS A 99 -19.24 6.43 -16.51
C LYS A 99 -20.45 7.28 -16.14
N THR A 100 -21.44 6.70 -15.48
CA THR A 100 -22.71 7.37 -15.16
C THR A 100 -22.69 7.95 -13.75
N ILE A 101 -22.35 7.14 -12.76
CA ILE A 101 -22.32 7.50 -11.35
C ILE A 101 -21.03 6.92 -10.74
N TRP A 102 -20.35 7.75 -9.96
CA TRP A 102 -19.17 7.35 -9.19
C TRP A 102 -19.52 6.35 -8.09
N PHE A 103 -18.65 5.35 -7.89
CA PHE A 103 -18.82 4.38 -6.81
C PHE A 103 -18.72 5.01 -5.43
N LEU A 104 -18.11 6.18 -5.29
CA LEU A 104 -18.14 6.96 -4.05
C LEU A 104 -19.56 7.22 -3.56
N VAL A 105 -20.50 7.52 -4.46
CA VAL A 105 -21.89 7.84 -4.11
C VAL A 105 -22.67 6.58 -3.73
N ILE A 106 -22.43 5.48 -4.44
CA ILE A 106 -23.15 4.21 -4.23
C ILE A 106 -22.63 3.49 -2.98
N LEU A 107 -21.31 3.52 -2.75
CA LEU A 107 -20.61 2.73 -1.74
C LEU A 107 -19.89 3.65 -0.74
N PHE A 108 -20.53 4.75 -0.34
CA PHE A 108 -19.96 5.71 0.60
C PHE A 108 -19.34 5.08 1.87
N PRO A 109 -20.01 4.18 2.63
CA PRO A 109 -19.40 3.61 3.82
C PRO A 109 -18.15 2.77 3.52
N ILE A 110 -18.13 2.06 2.38
CA ILE A 110 -16.98 1.26 1.96
C ILE A 110 -15.83 2.17 1.52
N SER A 111 -16.13 3.32 0.92
CA SER A 111 -15.10 4.33 0.59
C SER A 111 -14.37 4.86 1.81
N LEU A 112 -15.08 5.06 2.94
CA LEU A 112 -14.48 5.45 4.21
C LEU A 112 -13.62 4.33 4.80
N VAL A 113 -14.11 3.09 4.77
CA VAL A 113 -13.32 1.93 5.24
C VAL A 113 -12.05 1.77 4.40
N TRP A 114 -12.15 1.87 3.08
CA TRP A 114 -11.00 1.81 2.19
C TRP A 114 -9.99 2.92 2.48
N PHE A 115 -10.45 4.15 2.70
CA PHE A 115 -9.57 5.26 3.04
C PHE A 115 -8.79 5.01 4.34
N CYS A 116 -9.46 4.49 5.38
CA CYS A 116 -8.80 4.09 6.63
C CYS A 116 -7.77 2.98 6.40
N ILE A 117 -8.07 1.99 5.55
CA ILE A 117 -7.15 0.90 5.20
C ILE A 117 -5.93 1.46 4.46
N CYS A 118 -6.09 2.37 3.50
CA CYS A 118 -4.97 2.99 2.79
C CYS A 118 -4.04 3.77 3.73
N LEU A 119 -4.60 4.48 4.71
CA LEU A 119 -3.80 5.17 5.74
C LEU A 119 -3.03 4.18 6.62
N ALA A 120 -3.68 3.10 7.03
CA ALA A 120 -3.06 2.07 7.86
C ALA A 120 -1.95 1.30 7.13
N GLU A 121 -2.14 0.97 5.84
CA GLU A 121 -1.14 0.25 5.04
C GLU A 121 0.10 1.12 4.76
N THR A 122 -0.08 2.43 4.64
CA THR A 122 1.02 3.38 4.43
C THR A 122 1.66 3.89 5.73
N ASN A 123 1.31 3.29 6.88
CA ASN A 123 1.77 3.67 8.22
C ASN A 123 1.60 5.17 8.53
N ARG A 124 0.55 5.81 8.00
CA ARG A 124 0.32 7.24 8.20
C ARG A 124 -0.61 7.51 9.36
N THR A 125 -0.41 8.67 9.98
CA THR A 125 -1.25 9.18 11.07
C THR A 125 -2.74 9.09 10.68
N PRO A 126 -3.60 8.51 11.54
CA PRO A 126 -3.38 8.15 12.95
C PRO A 126 -2.76 6.76 13.21
N PHE A 127 -2.45 5.97 12.18
CA PHE A 127 -1.94 4.59 12.30
C PHE A 127 -0.42 4.51 12.18
N ASP A 128 0.30 5.45 12.77
CA ASP A 128 1.76 5.49 12.74
C ASP A 128 2.37 4.83 14.00
N PHE A 129 2.07 3.55 14.19
CA PHE A 129 2.64 2.78 15.30
C PHE A 129 4.06 2.29 15.02
N ALA A 130 4.47 2.32 13.76
CA ALA A 130 5.77 1.86 13.28
C ALA A 130 6.87 2.89 13.54
N GLU A 131 6.58 4.19 13.34
CA GLU A 131 7.56 5.27 13.52
C GLU A 131 7.44 5.97 14.87
N GLY A 132 6.29 5.81 15.54
CA GLY A 132 5.91 6.40 16.83
C GLY A 132 7.06 7.06 17.60
N GLU A 133 7.34 8.32 17.30
CA GLU A 133 8.51 9.05 17.82
C GLU A 133 8.51 9.12 19.35
N SER A 134 7.32 9.16 19.94
CA SER A 134 7.10 9.18 21.39
C SER A 134 7.45 7.87 22.09
N GLU A 135 7.42 6.74 21.38
CA GLU A 135 7.62 5.40 21.95
C GLU A 135 8.92 4.74 21.50
N LEU A 136 9.35 5.01 20.26
CA LEU A 136 10.40 4.25 19.59
C LEU A 136 11.53 5.12 19.02
N VAL A 137 11.56 6.43 19.25
CA VAL A 137 12.64 7.35 18.81
C VAL A 137 13.02 7.06 17.34
N SER A 138 12.02 7.05 16.43
CA SER A 138 12.09 6.74 14.99
C SER A 138 12.04 5.26 14.52
N GLY A 139 11.73 4.32 15.41
CA GLY A 139 11.23 2.98 15.01
C GLY A 139 12.22 2.11 14.22
N PHE A 140 11.81 1.59 13.07
CA PHE A 140 12.63 0.69 12.24
C PHE A 140 13.71 1.41 11.42
N ASN A 141 13.69 2.75 11.38
CA ASN A 141 14.59 3.58 10.59
C ASN A 141 15.85 4.05 11.34
N ILE A 142 15.94 3.77 12.66
CA ILE A 142 16.96 4.31 13.59
C ILE A 142 18.40 4.16 13.08
N GLU A 143 18.69 3.07 12.38
CA GLU A 143 20.06 2.72 11.98
C GLU A 143 20.39 3.00 10.52
N TYR A 144 19.37 3.32 9.72
CA TYR A 144 19.59 3.71 8.35
C TYR A 144 20.01 5.17 8.30
N SER A 145 21.25 5.40 7.86
CA SER A 145 21.76 6.75 7.61
C SER A 145 21.67 7.11 6.13
N SER A 146 21.54 8.41 5.85
CA SER A 146 21.70 9.04 4.54
C SER A 146 20.92 8.34 3.39
N GLY A 147 21.62 7.64 2.49
CA GLY A 147 21.03 7.01 1.30
C GLY A 147 20.07 5.88 1.62
N GLY A 148 20.33 5.08 2.67
CA GLY A 148 19.41 4.02 3.09
C GLY A 148 18.09 4.59 3.59
N PHE A 149 18.16 5.66 4.38
CA PHE A 149 17.02 6.42 4.86
C PHE A 149 16.22 7.04 3.70
N ALA A 150 16.91 7.70 2.77
CA ALA A 150 16.26 8.31 1.60
C ALA A 150 15.47 7.30 0.75
N LEU A 151 16.00 6.09 0.58
CA LEU A 151 15.31 5.02 -0.17
C LEU A 151 14.01 4.56 0.52
N ILE A 152 14.00 4.47 1.84
CA ILE A 152 12.81 4.09 2.61
C ILE A 152 11.71 5.13 2.44
N PHE A 153 12.01 6.42 2.64
CA PHE A 153 11.03 7.48 2.46
C PHE A 153 10.54 7.56 1.01
N MET A 154 11.43 7.42 0.02
CA MET A 154 10.99 7.37 -1.37
C MET A 154 10.05 6.19 -1.64
N ALA A 155 10.29 5.02 -1.05
CA ALA A 155 9.41 3.88 -1.17
C ALA A 155 8.03 4.14 -0.53
N GLU A 156 7.98 4.73 0.66
CA GLU A 156 6.74 5.11 1.34
C GLU A 156 5.96 6.19 0.59
N TYR A 157 6.62 7.24 0.10
CA TYR A 157 5.92 8.25 -0.70
C TYR A 157 5.41 7.69 -2.03
N ALA A 158 6.15 6.77 -2.65
CA ALA A 158 5.70 6.09 -3.84
C ALA A 158 4.46 5.21 -3.56
N SER A 159 4.39 4.53 -2.41
CA SER A 159 3.22 3.73 -2.03
C SER A 159 2.02 4.59 -1.67
N ILE A 160 2.21 5.75 -1.02
CA ILE A 160 1.14 6.72 -0.72
C ILE A 160 0.52 7.25 -2.01
N LEU A 161 1.36 7.69 -2.96
CA LEU A 161 0.88 8.17 -4.25
C LEU A 161 0.13 7.06 -4.99
N PHE A 162 0.64 5.84 -4.96
CA PHE A 162 -0.02 4.69 -5.59
C PHE A 162 -1.39 4.37 -4.97
N MET A 163 -1.50 4.33 -3.64
CA MET A 163 -2.77 4.10 -2.93
C MET A 163 -3.78 5.22 -3.20
N SER A 164 -3.33 6.47 -3.28
CA SER A 164 -4.20 7.60 -3.64
C SER A 164 -4.72 7.50 -5.06
N MET A 165 -3.88 7.03 -6.00
CA MET A 165 -4.28 6.76 -7.38
C MET A 165 -5.32 5.63 -7.43
N LEU A 166 -5.11 4.53 -6.70
CA LEU A 166 -6.08 3.45 -6.60
C LEU A 166 -7.42 3.92 -6.04
N PHE A 167 -7.43 4.81 -5.05
CA PHE A 167 -8.68 5.41 -4.55
C PHE A 167 -9.43 6.13 -5.66
N CYS A 168 -8.75 6.96 -6.45
CA CYS A 168 -9.37 7.67 -7.57
C CYS A 168 -9.93 6.71 -8.63
N VAL A 169 -9.19 5.65 -8.98
CA VAL A 169 -9.66 4.66 -9.97
C VAL A 169 -10.87 3.88 -9.45
N ILE A 170 -10.85 3.46 -8.17
CA ILE A 170 -11.92 2.64 -7.59
C ILE A 170 -13.18 3.47 -7.31
N PHE A 171 -13.07 4.75 -6.93
CA PHE A 171 -14.23 5.52 -6.46
C PHE A 171 -14.65 6.69 -7.33
N LEU A 172 -13.72 7.33 -8.06
CA LEU A 172 -13.94 8.60 -8.77
C LEU A 172 -13.90 8.46 -10.31
N GLY A 173 -13.68 7.26 -10.84
CA GLY A 173 -13.84 6.95 -12.26
C GLY A 173 -12.89 7.72 -13.18
N CYS A 174 -11.60 7.77 -12.84
CA CYS A 174 -10.55 8.35 -13.69
C CYS A 174 -10.06 7.38 -14.78
#